data_AF-A0A8C9VV95-F1
#
_entry.id   AF-A0A8C9VV95-F1
#
_cell.length_a   1.000
_cell.length_b   1.000
_cell.length_c   1.000
_cell.angle_alpha   90.00
_cell.angle_beta   90.00
_cell.angle_gamma   90.00
#
_symmetry.space_group_name_H-M   'P 1'
#
loop_
_entity.id
_entity.type
_entity.pdbx_description
1 polymer ?
#
loop_
_entity_poly.entity_id
_entity_poly.type
_entity_poly.pdbx_seq_one_letter_code
_entity_poly.pdbx_strand_id
1 'polypeptide(L)'
;MRTSGVLKVAVLVSILSLMVFFVVQFLNVNLNFNLGNLFVSSASSIREPSKPPQYKCRLSKPCPDRHFAFKMASGAASVVGPKICLEDNILMSSVKNNVGRGINIALVNGKTGDLIKTGVFDMWAGDVKPLIAFLKTIEEGTVVMMATFDDAATKLNDEAKQLISELGSSSISTLSFRDNWIFVGGKGIKTKSPFEQVNSHFSSFSFSLSFDKCYAVELMLAKFCCNKTCQQSALGTMVKSHLCVCLQHIKNSAETNKYEGWPEVLEMEGCIPARED
;
A
#
# COMPACT_ATOMS: atom_id res chain seq x y z
N MET A 1 77.42 -16.40 9.54
CA MET A 1 76.80 -17.74 9.42
C MET A 1 75.36 -17.57 8.91
N ARG A 2 75.11 -18.05 7.67
CA ARG A 2 73.83 -18.41 7.01
C ARG A 2 72.60 -17.46 7.07
N THR A 3 72.76 -16.14 6.93
CA THR A 3 71.63 -15.21 6.68
C THR A 3 70.93 -15.45 5.33
N SER A 4 71.65 -15.97 4.32
CA SER A 4 71.07 -16.33 3.02
C SER A 4 70.06 -17.50 3.10
N GLY A 5 70.20 -18.38 4.10
CA GLY A 5 69.29 -19.52 4.28
C GLY A 5 67.93 -19.11 4.83
N VAL A 6 67.93 -18.22 5.84
CA VAL A 6 66.71 -17.75 6.50
C VAL A 6 65.84 -16.93 5.55
N LEU A 7 66.45 -16.10 4.70
CA LEU A 7 65.71 -15.30 3.71
C LEU A 7 65.04 -16.19 2.66
N LYS A 8 65.72 -17.24 2.18
CA LYS A 8 65.14 -18.20 1.23
C LYS A 8 63.97 -18.98 1.84
N VAL A 9 64.08 -19.38 3.10
CA VAL A 9 62.98 -20.05 3.82
C VAL A 9 61.80 -19.10 4.01
N ALA A 10 62.02 -17.84 4.37
CA ALA A 10 60.96 -16.85 4.52
C ALA A 10 60.20 -16.59 3.20
N VAL A 11 60.93 -16.51 2.07
CA VAL A 11 60.32 -16.35 0.74
C VAL A 11 59.50 -17.58 0.36
N LEU A 12 60.00 -18.80 0.61
CA LEU A 12 59.27 -20.03 0.33
C LEU A 12 57.99 -20.15 1.17
N VAL A 13 58.04 -19.76 2.45
CA VAL A 13 56.85 -19.75 3.33
C VAL A 13 55.83 -18.71 2.88
N SER A 14 56.28 -17.52 2.44
CA SER A 14 55.39 -16.48 1.92
C SER A 14 54.68 -16.92 0.64
N ILE A 15 55.41 -17.54 -0.30
CA ILE A 15 54.83 -18.10 -1.53
C ILE A 15 53.83 -19.21 -1.21
N LEU A 16 54.17 -20.12 -0.29
CA LEU A 16 53.26 -21.19 0.11
C LEU A 16 51.97 -20.64 0.72
N SER A 17 52.07 -19.62 1.58
CA SER A 17 50.91 -18.96 2.19
C SER A 17 49.99 -18.31 1.16
N LEU A 18 50.56 -17.60 0.18
CA LEU A 18 49.81 -17.00 -0.93
C LEU A 18 49.11 -18.06 -1.78
N MET A 19 49.79 -19.17 -2.11
CA MET A 19 49.20 -20.26 -2.88
C MET A 19 48.03 -20.91 -2.14
N VAL A 20 48.17 -21.15 -0.83
CA VAL A 20 47.09 -21.68 0.00
C VAL A 20 45.91 -20.70 0.06
N PHE A 21 46.17 -19.41 0.20
CA PHE A 21 45.12 -18.38 0.21
C PHE A 21 44.31 -18.37 -1.10
N PHE A 22 44.98 -18.44 -2.25
CA PHE A 22 44.28 -18.50 -3.55
C PHE A 22 43.48 -19.80 -3.73
N VAL A 23 43.99 -20.94 -3.27
CA VAL A 23 43.24 -22.22 -3.29
C VAL A 23 41.99 -22.13 -2.42
N VAL A 24 42.07 -21.56 -1.22
CA VAL A 24 40.91 -21.36 -0.34
C VAL A 24 39.87 -20.46 -0.99
N GLN A 25 40.28 -19.35 -1.61
CA GLN A 25 39.36 -18.47 -2.33
C GLN A 25 38.70 -19.17 -3.52
N PHE A 26 39.46 -19.96 -4.28
CA PHE A 26 38.95 -20.74 -5.41
C PHE A 26 37.96 -21.83 -4.99
N LEU A 27 38.22 -22.52 -3.87
CA LEU A 27 37.30 -23.50 -3.29
C LEU A 27 36.03 -22.83 -2.75
N ASN A 28 36.14 -21.67 -2.11
CA ASN A 28 34.99 -20.92 -1.60
C ASN A 28 34.05 -20.46 -2.72
N VAL A 29 34.59 -19.97 -3.85
CA VAL A 29 33.79 -19.57 -5.02
C VAL A 29 33.11 -20.76 -5.70
N ASN A 30 33.79 -21.90 -5.84
CA ASN A 30 33.20 -23.10 -6.44
C ASN A 30 32.16 -23.79 -5.55
N LEU A 31 32.35 -23.81 -4.23
CA LEU A 31 31.38 -24.39 -3.29
C LEU A 31 30.07 -23.59 -3.26
N ASN A 32 30.14 -22.27 -3.38
CA ASN A 32 28.94 -21.43 -3.49
C ASN A 32 28.14 -21.67 -4.79
N PHE A 33 28.80 -22.09 -5.88
CA PHE A 33 28.15 -22.35 -7.17
C PHE A 33 27.65 -23.79 -7.35
N ASN A 34 28.20 -24.78 -6.62
CA ASN A 34 27.82 -26.19 -6.74
C ASN A 34 26.94 -26.74 -5.60
N LEU A 35 26.81 -26.04 -4.46
CA LEU A 35 25.87 -26.45 -3.40
C LEU A 35 24.41 -26.03 -3.71
N GLY A 36 24.21 -25.09 -4.64
CA GLY A 36 22.88 -24.71 -5.14
C GLY A 36 22.20 -25.77 -6.01
N ASN A 37 22.96 -26.75 -6.55
CA ASN A 37 22.46 -27.76 -7.48
C ASN A 37 22.51 -29.21 -6.94
N LEU A 38 22.77 -29.43 -5.64
CA LEU A 38 22.92 -30.76 -5.04
C LEU A 38 21.95 -31.10 -3.89
N PHE A 39 20.92 -30.29 -3.67
CA PHE A 39 19.75 -30.66 -2.84
C PHE A 39 18.49 -30.84 -3.69
N VAL A 40 18.57 -31.72 -4.68
CA VAL A 40 17.40 -32.29 -5.35
C VAL A 40 17.57 -33.79 -5.38
N SER A 41 16.55 -34.49 -4.88
CA SER A 41 16.38 -35.96 -4.82
C SER A 41 16.84 -36.63 -3.53
N SER A 42 16.00 -36.51 -2.50
CA SER A 42 15.68 -37.62 -1.61
C SER A 42 14.21 -37.49 -1.23
N ALA A 43 13.38 -38.41 -1.74
CA ALA A 43 11.96 -38.49 -1.45
C ALA A 43 11.75 -38.76 0.05
N SER A 44 11.43 -37.72 0.81
CA SER A 44 10.65 -37.86 2.04
C SER A 44 9.39 -37.03 1.85
N SER A 45 8.23 -37.67 2.01
CA SER A 45 6.95 -37.00 1.98
C SER A 45 6.76 -36.19 3.26
N ILE A 46 7.54 -35.12 3.43
CA ILE A 46 7.06 -33.99 4.21
C ILE A 46 6.04 -33.32 3.30
N ARG A 47 4.76 -33.38 3.66
CA ARG A 47 3.77 -32.48 3.08
C ARG A 47 4.33 -31.08 3.27
N GLU A 48 4.82 -30.46 2.19
CA GLU A 48 4.90 -29.01 2.15
C GLU A 48 3.55 -28.50 2.66
N PRO A 49 3.53 -27.49 3.56
CA PRO A 49 2.28 -26.77 3.80
C PRO A 49 1.83 -26.35 2.40
N SER A 50 0.71 -26.93 1.94
CA SER A 50 0.14 -26.62 0.64
C SER A 50 0.15 -25.10 0.53
N LYS A 51 0.97 -24.56 -0.38
CA LYS A 51 1.12 -23.12 -0.59
C LYS A 51 -0.28 -22.54 -0.52
N PRO A 52 -0.56 -21.58 0.39
CA PRO A 52 -1.92 -21.12 0.58
C PRO A 52 -2.48 -20.72 -0.79
N PRO A 53 -3.72 -21.12 -1.14
CA PRO A 53 -4.29 -20.84 -2.45
C PRO A 53 -4.13 -19.35 -2.73
N GLN A 54 -3.34 -19.03 -3.77
CA GLN A 54 -3.02 -17.65 -4.09
C GLN A 54 -4.20 -17.07 -4.86
N TYR A 55 -4.98 -16.23 -4.19
CA TYR A 55 -6.10 -15.54 -4.80
C TYR A 55 -5.63 -14.41 -5.72
N LYS A 56 -6.51 -13.95 -6.61
CA LYS A 56 -6.24 -12.84 -7.54
C LYS A 56 -5.68 -11.64 -6.80
N CYS A 57 -4.73 -10.92 -7.39
CA CYS A 57 -3.95 -9.83 -6.80
C CYS A 57 -3.28 -10.15 -5.45
N ARG A 58 -3.11 -11.44 -5.11
CA ARG A 58 -2.61 -11.93 -3.81
C ARG A 58 -3.46 -11.41 -2.64
N LEU A 59 -4.77 -11.40 -2.82
CA LEU A 59 -5.72 -11.12 -1.73
C LEU A 59 -5.60 -12.13 -0.60
N SER A 60 -6.01 -11.72 0.60
CA SER A 60 -6.11 -12.63 1.76
C SER A 60 -7.27 -13.62 1.67
N LYS A 61 -8.34 -13.26 0.94
CA LYS A 61 -9.57 -14.02 0.78
C LYS A 61 -10.06 -13.96 -0.67
N PRO A 62 -10.81 -14.97 -1.14
CA PRO A 62 -11.42 -14.92 -2.46
C PRO A 62 -12.56 -13.90 -2.49
N CYS A 63 -12.78 -13.29 -3.66
CA CYS A 63 -13.95 -12.46 -3.89
C CYS A 63 -15.20 -13.31 -4.19
N PRO A 64 -16.40 -12.85 -3.81
CA PRO A 64 -17.65 -13.49 -4.21
C PRO A 64 -17.85 -13.38 -5.72
N ASP A 65 -18.80 -14.16 -6.25
CA ASP A 65 -19.15 -14.12 -7.66
C ASP A 65 -19.59 -12.70 -8.09
N ARG A 66 -19.36 -12.37 -9.37
CA ARG A 66 -19.65 -11.05 -9.96
C ARG A 66 -18.94 -9.87 -9.27
N HIS A 67 -17.76 -10.11 -8.72
CA HIS A 67 -16.91 -9.05 -8.19
C HIS A 67 -15.51 -9.11 -8.78
N PHE A 68 -14.89 -7.94 -8.95
CA PHE A 68 -13.50 -7.80 -9.34
C PHE A 68 -12.60 -7.68 -8.11
N ALA A 69 -11.63 -8.57 -8.00
CA ALA A 69 -10.57 -8.53 -7.00
C ALA A 69 -9.59 -7.39 -7.32
N PHE A 70 -9.34 -6.52 -6.36
CA PHE A 70 -8.34 -5.47 -6.50
C PHE A 70 -7.43 -5.37 -5.28
N LYS A 71 -6.19 -4.96 -5.54
CA LYS A 71 -5.23 -4.59 -4.49
C LYS A 71 -4.44 -3.37 -4.94
N MET A 72 -4.33 -2.39 -4.06
CA MET A 72 -3.60 -1.16 -4.35
C MET A 72 -2.79 -0.67 -3.16
N ALA A 73 -1.70 0.02 -3.46
CA ALA A 73 -0.83 0.64 -2.49
C ALA A 73 -0.46 2.06 -2.95
N SER A 74 -0.39 3.00 -2.01
CA SER A 74 0.19 4.33 -2.26
C SER A 74 1.71 4.24 -2.49
N GLY A 75 2.32 5.34 -2.89
CA GLY A 75 3.77 5.44 -2.91
C GLY A 75 4.39 5.42 -1.50
N ALA A 76 5.64 4.97 -1.42
CA ALA A 76 6.49 5.09 -0.23
C ALA A 76 7.47 6.24 -0.45
N ALA A 77 7.22 7.35 0.25
CA ALA A 77 7.93 8.61 0.06
C ALA A 77 8.02 8.99 -1.43
N SER A 78 9.22 9.28 -1.92
CA SER A 78 9.53 9.56 -3.34
C SER A 78 10.30 8.41 -4.03
N VAL A 79 10.47 7.27 -3.35
CA VAL A 79 11.38 6.19 -3.80
C VAL A 79 10.65 5.01 -4.42
N VAL A 80 9.50 4.62 -3.86
CA VAL A 80 8.70 3.51 -4.38
C VAL A 80 7.37 4.06 -4.86
N GLY A 81 7.13 3.99 -6.16
CA GLY A 81 5.85 4.38 -6.74
C GLY A 81 4.69 3.46 -6.34
N PRO A 82 3.45 3.92 -6.51
CA PRO A 82 2.25 3.19 -6.15
C PRO A 82 2.07 1.93 -7.00
N LYS A 83 1.21 1.04 -6.54
CA LYS A 83 0.85 -0.19 -7.26
C LYS A 83 -0.66 -0.32 -7.32
N ILE A 84 -1.22 -0.60 -8.49
CA ILE A 84 -2.65 -0.85 -8.71
C ILE A 84 -2.78 -2.17 -9.46
N CYS A 85 -3.47 -3.14 -8.86
CA CYS A 85 -3.80 -4.45 -9.40
C CYS A 85 -5.31 -4.64 -9.44
N LEU A 86 -5.82 -5.17 -10.55
CA LEU A 86 -7.20 -5.59 -10.72
C LEU A 86 -7.24 -6.92 -11.47
N GLU A 87 -7.96 -7.92 -10.96
CA GLU A 87 -8.13 -9.23 -11.62
C GLU A 87 -6.79 -9.88 -12.03
N ASP A 88 -5.80 -9.87 -11.13
CA ASP A 88 -4.41 -10.30 -11.37
C ASP A 88 -3.60 -9.46 -12.38
N ASN A 89 -4.21 -8.47 -13.01
CA ASN A 89 -3.55 -7.58 -13.94
C ASN A 89 -2.98 -6.37 -13.20
N ILE A 90 -1.66 -6.22 -13.22
CA ILE A 90 -1.00 -5.01 -12.72
C ILE A 90 -1.25 -3.89 -13.74
N LEU A 91 -2.12 -2.95 -13.37
CA LEU A 91 -2.49 -1.79 -14.18
C LEU A 91 -1.41 -0.72 -14.11
N MET A 92 -0.97 -0.39 -12.89
CA MET A 92 0.06 0.62 -12.64
C MET A 92 1.09 0.11 -11.63
N SER A 93 2.38 0.30 -11.91
CA SER A 93 3.46 0.03 -10.96
C SER A 93 4.79 0.64 -11.41
N SER A 94 5.73 0.79 -10.48
CA SER A 94 7.11 1.19 -10.78
C SER A 94 7.77 0.25 -11.80
N VAL A 95 7.49 -1.05 -11.73
CA VAL A 95 8.05 -2.05 -12.67
C VAL A 95 7.53 -1.86 -14.09
N LYS A 96 6.31 -1.34 -14.25
CA LYS A 96 5.72 -1.01 -15.56
C LYS A 96 6.16 0.36 -16.08
N ASN A 97 6.94 1.12 -15.30
CA ASN A 97 7.39 2.48 -15.63
C ASN A 97 6.24 3.43 -16.03
N ASN A 98 5.05 3.23 -15.46
CA ASN A 98 3.84 4.01 -15.77
C ASN A 98 3.25 4.71 -14.53
N VAL A 99 4.10 4.99 -13.54
CA VAL A 99 3.75 5.72 -12.31
C VAL A 99 4.69 6.90 -12.13
N GLY A 100 4.22 7.93 -11.45
CA GLY A 100 5.02 9.14 -11.16
C GLY A 100 4.42 9.97 -10.03
N ARG A 101 5.14 11.02 -9.65
CA ARG A 101 4.72 11.93 -8.57
C ARG A 101 3.32 12.48 -8.83
N GLY A 102 2.55 12.67 -7.77
CA GLY A 102 1.19 13.20 -7.81
C GLY A 102 0.12 12.13 -7.73
N ILE A 103 -0.94 12.29 -8.51
CA ILE A 103 -2.09 11.40 -8.55
C ILE A 103 -1.94 10.45 -9.73
N ASN A 104 -1.94 9.15 -9.46
CA ASN A 104 -1.87 8.08 -10.45
C ASN A 104 -3.28 7.48 -10.58
N ILE A 105 -3.84 7.50 -11.79
CA ILE A 105 -5.23 7.11 -12.06
C ILE A 105 -5.29 5.98 -13.08
N ALA A 106 -6.05 4.93 -12.77
CA ALA A 106 -6.45 3.89 -13.72
C ALA A 106 -7.98 3.89 -13.88
N LEU A 107 -8.43 3.98 -15.13
CA LEU A 107 -9.83 3.88 -15.53
C LEU A 107 -10.10 2.48 -16.06
N VAL A 108 -11.15 1.85 -15.54
CA VAL A 108 -11.50 0.47 -15.85
C VAL A 108 -12.98 0.40 -16.21
N ASN A 109 -13.31 -0.42 -17.18
CA ASN A 109 -14.70 -0.72 -17.51
C ASN A 109 -15.38 -1.47 -16.34
N GLY A 110 -16.44 -0.91 -15.77
CA GLY A 110 -17.13 -1.51 -14.63
C GLY A 110 -17.94 -2.78 -14.92
N LYS A 111 -18.09 -3.17 -16.18
CA LYS A 111 -18.75 -4.42 -16.60
C LYS A 111 -17.76 -5.53 -16.92
N THR A 112 -16.69 -5.22 -17.63
CA THR A 112 -15.71 -6.24 -18.09
C THR A 112 -14.48 -6.34 -17.20
N GLY A 113 -14.14 -5.29 -16.46
CA GLY A 113 -12.87 -5.20 -15.72
C GLY A 113 -11.66 -4.82 -16.59
N ASP A 114 -11.88 -4.46 -17.86
CA ASP A 114 -10.80 -4.10 -18.78
C ASP A 114 -10.26 -2.69 -18.53
N LEU A 115 -8.95 -2.54 -18.68
CA LEU A 115 -8.28 -1.24 -18.59
C LEU A 115 -8.67 -0.35 -19.78
N ILE A 116 -9.24 0.82 -19.50
CA ILE A 116 -9.57 1.83 -20.51
C ILE A 116 -8.38 2.77 -20.71
N LYS A 117 -7.88 3.36 -19.61
CA LYS A 117 -6.84 4.38 -19.67
C LYS A 117 -6.10 4.51 -18.34
N THR A 118 -4.82 4.86 -18.40
CA THR A 118 -4.03 5.29 -17.24
C THR A 118 -3.57 6.73 -17.39
N GLY A 119 -3.40 7.44 -16.28
CA GLY A 119 -2.87 8.80 -16.25
C GLY A 119 -2.04 9.06 -15.00
N VAL A 120 -1.03 9.91 -15.13
CA VAL A 120 -0.18 10.37 -14.03
C VAL A 120 -0.17 11.90 -14.06
N PHE A 121 -0.52 12.52 -12.94
CA PHE A 121 -0.69 13.96 -12.83
C PHE A 121 0.13 14.52 -11.68
N ASP A 122 1.21 15.24 -12.00
CA ASP A 122 2.11 15.85 -11.01
C ASP A 122 1.43 17.03 -10.31
N MET A 123 1.04 16.85 -9.05
CA MET A 123 0.37 17.87 -8.23
C MET A 123 1.35 18.68 -7.36
N TRP A 124 2.66 18.55 -7.59
CA TRP A 124 3.69 19.35 -6.92
C TRP A 124 4.25 20.42 -7.87
N ALA A 125 4.85 19.98 -8.98
CA ALA A 125 5.51 20.86 -9.95
C ALA A 125 4.72 21.04 -11.27
N GLY A 126 3.66 20.24 -11.48
CA GLY A 126 2.85 20.28 -12.69
C GLY A 126 1.70 21.29 -12.67
N ASP A 127 0.90 21.28 -13.74
CA ASP A 127 -0.37 22.01 -13.86
C ASP A 127 -1.55 21.07 -13.57
N VAL A 128 -2.63 21.61 -12.99
CA VAL A 128 -3.86 20.89 -12.65
C VAL A 128 -4.80 20.72 -13.86
N LYS A 129 -4.66 21.55 -14.91
CA LYS A 129 -5.54 21.50 -16.09
C LYS A 129 -5.60 20.13 -16.79
N PRO A 130 -4.48 19.40 -16.99
CA PRO A 130 -4.52 18.07 -17.60
C PRO A 130 -5.31 17.05 -16.77
N LEU A 131 -5.25 17.15 -15.43
CA LEU A 131 -6.04 16.31 -14.52
C LEU A 131 -7.54 16.60 -14.72
N ILE A 132 -7.93 17.87 -14.71
CA ILE A 132 -9.34 18.27 -14.89
C ILE A 132 -9.85 17.80 -16.25
N ALA A 133 -9.08 18.00 -17.32
CA ALA A 133 -9.42 17.51 -18.66
C ALA A 133 -9.60 15.99 -18.66
N PHE A 134 -8.72 15.24 -18.01
CA PHE A 134 -8.83 13.79 -17.89
C PHE A 134 -10.07 13.36 -17.12
N LEU A 135 -10.37 13.97 -15.97
CA LEU A 135 -11.54 13.65 -15.15
C LEU A 135 -12.85 13.89 -15.90
N LYS A 136 -12.90 14.92 -16.76
CA LYS A 136 -14.07 15.21 -17.61
C LYS A 136 -14.30 14.20 -18.73
N THR A 137 -13.29 13.41 -19.11
CA THR A 137 -13.44 12.33 -20.11
C THR A 137 -14.02 11.04 -19.54
N ILE A 138 -14.24 10.95 -18.23
CA ILE A 138 -14.71 9.73 -17.58
C ILE A 138 -16.21 9.55 -17.83
N GLU A 139 -16.54 8.49 -18.56
CA GLU A 139 -17.92 8.09 -18.87
C GLU A 139 -18.57 7.36 -17.69
N GLU A 140 -19.90 7.43 -17.62
CA GLU A 140 -20.68 6.67 -16.64
C GLU A 140 -20.42 5.17 -16.74
N GLY A 141 -20.43 4.48 -15.60
CA GLY A 141 -20.10 3.04 -15.57
C GLY A 141 -18.62 2.73 -15.43
N THR A 142 -17.73 3.72 -15.60
CA THR A 142 -16.28 3.56 -15.40
C THR A 142 -15.93 3.47 -13.91
N VAL A 143 -15.14 2.47 -13.55
CA VAL A 143 -14.46 2.34 -12.25
C VAL A 143 -13.17 3.16 -12.30
N VAL A 144 -12.95 3.97 -11.26
CA VAL A 144 -11.81 4.90 -11.17
C VAL A 144 -10.96 4.53 -9.97
N MET A 145 -9.72 4.13 -10.21
CA MET A 145 -8.76 3.78 -9.17
C MET A 145 -7.68 4.85 -9.09
N MET A 146 -7.46 5.45 -7.93
CA MET A 146 -6.50 6.52 -7.70
C MET A 146 -5.53 6.19 -6.57
N ALA A 147 -4.24 6.41 -6.78
CA ALA A 147 -3.22 6.26 -5.75
C ALA A 147 -2.23 7.44 -5.79
N THR A 148 -1.88 7.96 -4.62
CA THR A 148 -0.91 9.07 -4.51
C THR A 148 0.54 8.59 -4.49
N PHE A 149 1.45 9.46 -4.94
CA PHE A 149 2.90 9.27 -4.84
C PHE A 149 3.59 10.60 -4.54
N ASP A 150 4.43 10.63 -3.51
CA ASP A 150 5.16 11.81 -3.02
C ASP A 150 4.24 12.96 -2.56
N ASP A 151 3.70 13.78 -3.46
CA ASP A 151 2.73 14.83 -3.12
C ASP A 151 1.62 14.95 -4.16
N ALA A 152 0.37 14.90 -3.68
CA ALA A 152 -0.85 14.94 -4.49
C ALA A 152 -1.72 16.19 -4.25
N ALA A 153 -1.37 17.06 -3.29
CA ALA A 153 -2.29 18.10 -2.80
C ALA A 153 -1.90 19.52 -3.21
N THR A 154 -0.61 19.83 -3.41
CA THR A 154 -0.12 21.22 -3.49
C THR A 154 -0.75 22.04 -4.62
N LYS A 155 -0.99 21.43 -5.78
CA LYS A 155 -1.62 22.07 -6.95
C LYS A 155 -3.10 21.74 -7.13
N LEU A 156 -3.69 20.99 -6.21
CA LEU A 156 -5.07 20.54 -6.32
C LEU A 156 -6.03 21.70 -6.01
N ASN A 157 -6.87 22.07 -6.99
CA ASN A 157 -7.84 23.15 -6.86
C ASN A 157 -9.26 22.63 -6.51
N ASP A 158 -10.17 23.54 -6.21
CA ASP A 158 -11.54 23.19 -5.81
C ASP A 158 -12.33 22.50 -6.92
N GLU A 159 -12.09 22.85 -8.20
CA GLU A 159 -12.72 22.18 -9.34
C GLU A 159 -12.29 20.70 -9.43
N ALA A 160 -11.00 20.41 -9.34
CA ALA A 160 -10.50 19.04 -9.36
C ALA A 160 -11.00 18.25 -8.15
N LYS A 161 -11.00 18.86 -6.95
CA LYS A 161 -11.58 18.25 -5.74
C LYS A 161 -13.05 17.90 -5.93
N GLN A 162 -13.85 18.83 -6.47
CA GLN A 162 -15.26 18.61 -6.74
C GLN A 162 -15.47 17.44 -7.72
N LEU A 163 -14.75 17.42 -8.85
CA LEU A 163 -14.84 16.34 -9.83
C LEU A 163 -14.50 14.98 -9.24
N ILE A 164 -13.51 14.90 -8.35
CA ILE A 164 -13.14 13.65 -7.67
C ILE A 164 -14.17 13.29 -6.59
N SER A 165 -14.73 14.27 -5.87
CA SER A 165 -15.83 14.04 -4.92
C SER A 165 -17.07 13.47 -5.59
N GLU A 166 -17.40 13.92 -6.81
CA GLU A 166 -18.49 13.35 -7.62
C GLU A 166 -18.27 11.88 -8.03
N LEU A 167 -17.02 11.39 -8.00
CA LEU A 167 -16.71 9.97 -8.20
C LEU A 167 -16.90 9.13 -6.92
N GLY A 168 -17.28 9.77 -5.81
CA GLY A 168 -17.57 9.13 -4.53
C GLY A 168 -16.52 9.35 -3.43
N SER A 169 -15.52 10.20 -3.64
CA SER A 169 -14.49 10.49 -2.63
C SER A 169 -15.00 11.44 -1.55
N SER A 170 -14.74 11.07 -0.30
CA SER A 170 -15.03 11.88 0.87
C SER A 170 -13.81 12.63 1.40
N SER A 171 -12.61 12.12 1.14
CA SER A 171 -11.36 12.62 1.74
C SER A 171 -10.58 13.57 0.83
N ILE A 172 -10.88 13.63 -0.48
CA ILE A 172 -10.17 14.50 -1.43
C ILE A 172 -10.27 15.99 -1.08
N SER A 173 -11.37 16.41 -0.45
CA SER A 173 -11.56 17.81 -0.03
C SER A 173 -10.55 18.22 1.05
N THR A 174 -10.17 17.28 1.92
CA THR A 174 -9.28 17.47 3.07
C THR A 174 -7.83 17.02 2.83
N LEU A 175 -7.52 16.51 1.63
CA LEU A 175 -6.19 16.00 1.30
C LEU A 175 -5.14 17.11 1.43
N SER A 176 -4.08 16.85 2.21
CA SER A 176 -3.02 17.82 2.49
C SER A 176 -1.67 17.37 1.93
N PHE A 177 -0.66 18.25 2.05
CA PHE A 177 0.70 18.04 1.54
C PHE A 177 1.30 16.70 2.00
N ARG A 178 1.71 15.87 1.03
CA ARG A 178 2.27 14.51 1.19
C ARG A 178 1.38 13.51 1.95
N ASP A 179 0.08 13.78 2.07
CA ASP A 179 -0.82 12.76 2.58
C ASP A 179 -0.88 11.58 1.60
N ASN A 180 -0.76 10.36 2.13
CA ASN A 180 -1.03 9.17 1.35
C ASN A 180 -2.55 8.99 1.24
N TRP A 181 -3.02 8.70 0.03
CA TRP A 181 -4.43 8.48 -0.26
C TRP A 181 -4.58 7.45 -1.37
N ILE A 182 -5.50 6.52 -1.16
CA ILE A 182 -5.89 5.50 -2.12
C ILE A 182 -7.41 5.44 -2.17
N PHE A 183 -7.93 5.36 -3.38
CA PHE A 183 -9.35 5.47 -3.63
C PHE A 183 -9.77 4.62 -4.81
N VAL A 184 -10.90 3.95 -4.66
CA VAL A 184 -11.62 3.32 -5.76
C VAL A 184 -13.02 3.90 -5.75
N GLY A 185 -13.43 4.54 -6.83
CA GLY A 185 -14.76 5.09 -7.01
C GLY A 185 -15.32 4.75 -8.37
N GLY A 186 -16.34 5.48 -8.80
CA GLY A 186 -16.90 5.31 -10.12
C GLY A 186 -17.78 6.46 -10.55
N LYS A 187 -17.84 6.70 -11.86
CA LYS A 187 -18.74 7.72 -12.41
C LYS A 187 -20.19 7.21 -12.33
N GLY A 188 -21.08 8.09 -11.86
CA GLY A 188 -22.49 7.76 -11.63
C GLY A 188 -22.73 6.95 -10.34
N ILE A 189 -21.84 7.02 -9.35
CA ILE A 189 -22.11 6.49 -8.01
C ILE A 189 -23.05 7.45 -7.27
N LYS A 190 -24.09 6.92 -6.62
CA LYS A 190 -25.06 7.74 -5.84
C LYS A 190 -24.64 7.92 -4.38
N THR A 191 -23.72 7.09 -3.91
CA THR A 191 -23.25 7.06 -2.52
C THR A 191 -21.75 7.32 -2.47
N LYS A 192 -21.24 7.61 -1.27
CA LYS A 192 -19.80 7.61 -1.02
C LYS A 192 -19.22 6.22 -1.29
N SER A 193 -18.00 6.16 -1.78
CA SER A 193 -17.34 4.88 -2.01
C SER A 193 -16.95 4.23 -0.67
N PRO A 194 -17.17 2.90 -0.50
CA PRO A 194 -16.63 2.17 0.64
C PRO A 194 -15.12 1.91 0.53
N PHE A 195 -14.52 2.16 -0.64
CA PHE A 195 -13.12 1.87 -0.93
C PHE A 195 -12.30 3.17 -0.97
N GLU A 196 -12.08 3.73 0.21
CA GLU A 196 -11.25 4.92 0.38
C GLU A 196 -10.44 4.79 1.66
N GLN A 197 -9.12 5.01 1.55
CA GLN A 197 -8.25 5.15 2.71
C GLN A 197 -7.39 6.39 2.55
N VAL A 198 -7.29 7.14 3.64
CA VAL A 198 -6.51 8.36 3.70
C VAL A 198 -5.67 8.34 4.97
N ASN A 199 -4.48 8.88 4.83
CA ASN A 199 -3.62 9.17 5.95
C ASN A 199 -3.90 10.59 6.45
N SER A 200 -5.13 10.86 6.92
CA SER A 200 -5.52 12.19 7.42
C SER A 200 -6.17 12.14 8.79
N HIS A 201 -5.73 13.06 9.66
CA HIS A 201 -6.37 13.42 10.91
C HIS A 201 -7.59 14.29 10.60
N PHE A 202 -8.80 13.83 10.87
CA PHE A 202 -9.93 14.76 11.02
C PHE A 202 -9.64 15.58 12.28
N SER A 203 -9.52 16.90 12.17
CA SER A 203 -9.58 17.76 13.34
C SER A 203 -10.98 17.63 13.92
N SER A 204 -11.13 16.88 15.02
CA SER A 204 -12.29 17.07 15.87
C SER A 204 -12.24 18.52 16.35
N PHE A 205 -13.09 19.38 15.82
CA PHE A 205 -13.57 20.52 16.58
C PHE A 205 -14.34 19.93 17.76
N SER A 206 -13.61 19.57 18.82
CA SER A 206 -14.19 19.27 20.11
C SER A 206 -14.58 20.62 20.69
N PHE A 207 -15.88 20.95 20.64
CA PHE A 207 -16.41 21.91 21.59
C PHE A 207 -16.23 21.26 22.96
N SER A 208 -15.20 21.65 23.69
CA SER A 208 -15.01 21.28 25.09
C SER A 208 -16.11 21.97 25.89
N LEU A 209 -17.27 21.33 26.01
CA LEU A 209 -18.13 21.54 27.16
C LEU A 209 -17.68 20.55 28.23
N SER A 210 -16.87 21.05 29.15
CA SER A 210 -16.44 20.34 30.34
C SER A 210 -17.66 20.07 31.21
N PHE A 211 -18.15 18.83 31.21
CA PHE A 211 -19.07 18.35 32.24
C PHE A 211 -18.40 17.18 32.95
N ASP A 212 -17.75 17.45 34.07
CA ASP A 212 -17.06 16.49 34.95
C ASP A 212 -18.00 15.53 35.71
N LYS A 213 -19.20 15.23 35.17
CA LYS A 213 -20.15 14.28 35.77
C LYS A 213 -20.92 13.51 34.70
N CYS A 214 -20.75 12.19 34.69
CA CYS A 214 -21.60 11.26 33.94
C CYS A 214 -23.00 11.24 34.54
N TYR A 215 -23.97 11.86 33.88
CA TYR A 215 -25.39 11.58 34.11
C TYR A 215 -25.86 10.61 33.02
N ALA A 216 -26.48 9.50 33.45
CA ALA A 216 -27.17 8.62 32.52
C ALA A 216 -28.45 9.33 32.06
N VAL A 217 -28.46 9.78 30.81
CA VAL A 217 -29.67 10.27 30.14
C VAL A 217 -30.09 9.22 29.14
N GLU A 218 -31.19 8.56 29.43
CA GLU A 218 -31.87 7.63 28.54
C GLU A 218 -32.58 8.46 27.46
N LEU A 219 -31.97 8.62 26.29
CA LEU A 219 -32.65 8.77 24.99
C LEU A 219 -31.65 8.75 23.80
N MET A 220 -31.79 7.73 22.94
CA MET A 220 -31.52 7.66 21.50
C MET A 220 -30.13 8.09 20.95
N LEU A 221 -29.29 7.07 20.74
CA LEU A 221 -28.33 6.89 19.62
C LEU A 221 -27.28 7.98 19.37
N ALA A 222 -26.23 8.01 20.20
CA ALA A 222 -24.90 8.44 19.76
C ALA A 222 -23.81 7.62 20.47
N LYS A 223 -23.02 6.85 19.72
CA LYS A 223 -21.83 6.15 20.22
C LYS A 223 -20.60 7.03 19.99
N PHE A 224 -19.99 7.50 21.06
CA PHE A 224 -18.61 7.99 21.08
C PHE A 224 -17.73 6.95 21.79
N CYS A 225 -16.58 6.60 21.22
CA CYS A 225 -15.52 5.86 21.91
C CYS A 225 -14.24 6.71 21.92
N CYS A 226 -13.70 6.92 23.12
CA CYS A 226 -12.46 7.64 23.40
C CYS A 226 -11.31 6.65 23.66
N ASN A 227 -10.09 7.05 23.32
CA ASN A 227 -8.85 6.26 23.33
C ASN A 227 -8.24 6.17 24.75
N LYS A 228 -8.05 4.94 25.26
CA LYS A 228 -6.76 4.34 25.68
C LYS A 228 -7.04 3.06 26.51
N THR A 229 -6.38 1.97 26.13
CA THR A 229 -6.37 0.61 26.73
C THR A 229 -7.67 -0.20 26.73
N CYS A 230 -7.79 -1.14 25.78
CA CYS A 230 -8.77 -2.22 25.84
C CYS A 230 -8.16 -3.38 26.64
N GLN A 231 -8.54 -3.51 27.92
CA GLN A 231 -8.21 -4.67 28.74
C GLN A 231 -9.43 -5.59 28.80
N GLN A 232 -9.21 -6.89 28.58
CA GLN A 232 -10.25 -7.91 28.51
C GLN A 232 -10.70 -8.27 29.93
N SER A 233 -11.94 -7.95 30.30
CA SER A 233 -12.56 -8.48 31.53
C SER A 233 -13.70 -9.42 31.17
N ALA A 234 -13.63 -10.63 31.73
CA ALA A 234 -14.64 -11.67 31.60
C ALA A 234 -15.72 -11.45 32.66
N LEU A 235 -16.97 -11.25 32.25
CA LEU A 235 -18.17 -11.76 32.93
C LEU A 235 -19.43 -11.52 32.07
N GLY A 236 -20.17 -12.59 31.76
CA GLY A 236 -21.64 -12.54 31.57
C GLY A 236 -22.21 -12.16 30.19
N THR A 237 -22.51 -13.19 29.40
CA THR A 237 -23.71 -13.38 28.52
C THR A 237 -24.46 -12.16 27.95
N MET A 238 -24.25 -11.83 26.67
CA MET A 238 -25.28 -11.87 25.60
C MET A 238 -24.75 -11.38 24.24
N VAL A 239 -25.27 -12.00 23.19
CA VAL A 239 -24.89 -11.91 21.78
C VAL A 239 -25.30 -10.57 21.14
N LYS A 240 -24.33 -9.83 20.59
CA LYS A 240 -24.47 -9.11 19.31
C LYS A 240 -23.09 -8.73 18.78
N SER A 241 -22.61 -9.46 17.79
CA SER A 241 -21.37 -9.18 17.06
C SER A 241 -21.50 -7.83 16.35
N HIS A 242 -20.93 -6.78 16.92
CA HIS A 242 -20.71 -5.52 16.23
C HIS A 242 -19.20 -5.36 16.07
N LEU A 243 -18.77 -5.48 14.81
CA LEU A 243 -17.39 -5.36 14.38
C LEU A 243 -16.87 -3.97 14.80
N CYS A 244 -15.98 -3.93 15.78
CA CYS A 244 -15.29 -2.71 16.17
C CYS A 244 -14.11 -2.55 15.21
N VAL A 245 -14.25 -1.70 14.19
CA VAL A 245 -13.16 -1.34 13.28
C VAL A 245 -12.47 -0.11 13.87
N CYS A 246 -11.31 -0.32 14.50
CA CYS A 246 -10.39 0.78 14.79
C CYS A 246 -9.68 1.15 13.49
N LEU A 247 -10.14 2.21 12.81
CA LEU A 247 -9.34 2.87 11.79
C LEU A 247 -8.14 3.51 12.49
N GLN A 248 -6.97 2.88 12.39
CA GLN A 248 -5.71 3.53 12.75
C GLN A 248 -5.39 4.55 11.66
N HIS A 249 -5.61 5.83 11.98
CA HIS A 249 -5.30 6.95 11.11
C HIS A 249 -3.84 7.36 11.36
N ILE A 250 -2.96 7.21 10.37
CA ILE A 250 -1.64 7.83 10.36
C ILE A 250 -1.82 9.16 9.59
N LYS A 251 -1.10 10.23 9.90
CA LYS A 251 -1.08 11.46 9.06
C LYS A 251 0.36 11.77 8.73
N ASN A 252 0.62 12.53 7.67
CA ASN A 252 1.89 13.22 7.55
C ASN A 252 2.07 14.18 8.74
N SER A 253 2.83 13.73 9.75
CA SER A 253 3.24 14.55 10.89
C SER A 253 4.66 14.19 11.26
N ALA A 254 5.49 15.18 11.58
CA ALA A 254 6.89 14.97 11.93
C ALA A 254 7.08 13.95 13.08
N GLU A 255 6.07 13.78 13.93
CA GLU A 255 6.09 12.92 15.12
C GLU A 255 5.63 11.48 14.83
N THR A 256 4.77 11.25 13.83
CA THR A 256 4.18 9.93 13.53
C THR A 256 4.63 9.34 12.20
N ASN A 257 5.48 10.05 11.46
CA ASN A 257 5.93 9.61 10.15
C ASN A 257 6.89 8.43 10.25
N LYS A 258 6.66 7.42 9.40
CA LYS A 258 7.56 6.27 9.25
C LYS A 258 8.84 6.64 8.48
N TYR A 259 8.75 7.61 7.58
CA TYR A 259 9.88 8.11 6.78
C TYR A 259 10.13 9.60 7.07
N GLU A 260 11.33 10.10 6.85
CA GLU A 260 11.69 11.50 7.16
C GLU A 260 10.86 12.49 6.32
N GLY A 261 9.73 12.96 6.87
CA GLY A 261 8.80 13.86 6.18
C GLY A 261 7.79 13.18 5.25
N TRP A 262 7.61 11.85 5.33
CA TRP A 262 6.53 11.13 4.64
C TRP A 262 5.84 10.08 5.54
N PRO A 263 4.52 9.88 5.37
CA PRO A 263 3.76 8.86 6.09
C PRO A 263 4.05 7.43 5.63
N GLU A 264 3.57 6.45 6.40
CA GLU A 264 3.56 5.04 6.00
C GLU A 264 2.69 4.80 4.75
N VAL A 265 3.06 3.78 3.97
CA VAL A 265 2.32 3.34 2.78
C VAL A 265 0.92 2.87 3.20
N LEU A 266 -0.10 3.34 2.47
CA LEU A 266 -1.44 2.79 2.60
C LEU A 266 -1.60 1.62 1.65
N GLU A 267 -2.20 0.54 2.14
CA GLU A 267 -2.64 -0.58 1.34
C GLU A 267 -4.14 -0.81 1.49
N MET A 268 -4.82 -1.07 0.39
CA MET A 268 -6.23 -1.43 0.36
C MET A 268 -6.41 -2.62 -0.57
N GLU A 269 -7.23 -3.56 -0.13
CA GLU A 269 -7.60 -4.71 -0.91
C GLU A 269 -9.10 -4.97 -0.76
N GLY A 270 -9.75 -5.47 -1.80
CA GLY A 270 -11.20 -5.64 -1.78
C GLY A 270 -11.77 -6.23 -3.06
N CYS A 271 -13.10 -6.23 -3.11
CA CYS A 271 -13.90 -6.81 -4.18
C CYS A 271 -14.90 -5.77 -4.67
N ILE A 272 -14.76 -5.30 -5.91
CA ILE A 272 -15.64 -4.30 -6.52
C ILE A 272 -16.81 -5.03 -7.19
N PRO A 273 -18.08 -4.74 -6.87
CA PRO A 273 -19.20 -5.36 -7.56
C PRO A 273 -19.18 -4.98 -9.05
N ALA A 274 -19.30 -5.98 -9.92
CA ALA A 274 -19.47 -5.74 -11.35
C ALA A 274 -20.81 -5.05 -11.60
N ARG A 275 -20.85 -4.08 -12.52
CA ARG A 275 -22.11 -3.44 -12.89
C ARG A 275 -22.94 -4.38 -13.76
N GLU A 276 -24.20 -4.54 -13.37
CA GLU A 276 -25.23 -5.19 -14.18
C GLU A 276 -25.99 -4.11 -14.98
N ASP A 277 -26.64 -4.53 -16.07
CA ASP A 277 -27.43 -3.66 -16.96
C ASP A 277 -28.70 -3.11 -16.28
#